data_AF-A0A5C6LT74-F1
#
_entry.id   AF-A0A5C6LT74-F1
#
_cell.length_a   1.000
_cell.length_b   1.000
_cell.length_c   1.000
_cell.angle_alpha   90.00
_cell.angle_beta   90.00
_cell.angle_gamma   90.00
#
_symmetry.space_group_name_H-M   'P 1'
#
loop_
_entity.id
_entity.type
_entity.pdbx_description
1 polymer ?
#
loop_
_entity_poly.entity_id
_entity_poly.type
_entity_poly.pdbx_seq_one_letter_code
_entity_poly.pdbx_strand_id
1 'polypeptide(L)'
;MLADIYCKKHLYGWFVKPENLNTDPRILDCYFKHPEKLNFADLWMSYGQVPALNQLWSIAEETLPAVSAKLYYYQLYGKVDKDTKVMWRAVTRYNSTALAQDAEAHFYVFLLEMARSAASYYYEPMAGCENAYTLYLKDMDGKIIAVAPDVICGEDIENDRATRMFNAMLFPIVETGKGYTFEINDINEVQGDTISYTYAGVWESIQTYDTPEDAWEALTTACELLTDLRNYQRGDEDACGPFSVTLVNPEGVQAEHPLTYTSISARNAAMEYVLNAISAEGLHLLEHILMRPRTQQQSYEAWQLELSWYTQRESMILLQFVNEAVYADAASYVKALQEAAIANEVYVDQQASTLTISFYKKDERLAVAKLAATDELIALLSDLSSVRTAMQSLLANASTEQVSTVVIPIVCSTENAILPICDDVCLCCDEEEATDKENAIYCDRTFLADPYSFWATVVLPAWPQRFRLARFRQFFEDTLRREAPAHIRLNILWVSPQQMLEFEGAWKNWLAALSREESCDYNDSLQALNLVLKELKNVYPAAYMWDDEGGDDKPLILLDEAMLA
;
A
#
# COMPACT_ATOMS: atom_id res chain seq x y z
N MET A 1 26.23 14.36 36.67
CA MET A 1 27.51 14.50 35.94
C MET A 1 28.22 13.18 35.67
N LEU A 2 28.46 12.29 36.65
CA LEU A 2 29.04 10.97 36.35
C LEU A 2 28.02 9.99 35.73
N ALA A 3 26.77 10.00 36.20
CA ALA A 3 25.69 9.18 35.61
C ALA A 3 25.47 9.49 34.12
N ASP A 4 25.51 10.78 33.74
CA ASP A 4 25.26 11.24 32.35
C ASP A 4 26.35 10.83 31.34
N ILE A 5 27.52 10.37 31.81
CA ILE A 5 28.60 9.88 30.93
C ILE A 5 28.33 8.44 30.48
N TYR A 6 27.70 7.64 31.34
CA TYR A 6 27.31 6.26 31.04
C TYR A 6 25.90 6.19 30.42
N CYS A 7 25.01 7.12 30.78
CA CYS A 7 23.64 7.14 30.27
C CYS A 7 23.48 7.86 28.94
N LYS A 8 23.36 7.07 27.86
CA LYS A 8 22.84 7.52 26.56
C LYS A 8 21.44 6.97 26.37
N LYS A 9 20.49 7.82 25.97
CA LYS A 9 19.13 7.38 25.60
C LYS A 9 19.22 6.35 24.48
N HIS A 10 18.62 5.18 24.68
CA HIS A 10 18.63 4.12 23.69
C HIS A 10 17.50 4.26 22.67
N LEU A 11 17.75 3.75 21.46
CA LEU A 11 16.73 3.58 20.45
C LEU A 11 16.22 2.14 20.49
N TYR A 12 14.91 1.99 20.67
CA TYR A 12 14.21 0.71 20.66
C TYR A 12 13.42 0.63 19.35
N GLY A 13 13.63 -0.44 18.57
CA GLY A 13 13.12 -0.54 17.20
C GLY A 13 12.49 -1.90 16.91
N TRP A 14 11.22 -1.86 16.52
CA TRP A 14 10.37 -3.03 16.29
C TRP A 14 9.94 -3.20 14.83
N PHE A 15 9.65 -2.08 14.18
CA PHE A 15 8.96 -2.05 12.88
C PHE A 15 9.88 -1.70 11.70
N VAL A 16 11.17 -1.99 11.83
CA VAL A 16 12.20 -1.56 10.88
C VAL A 16 12.90 -2.79 10.30
N LYS A 17 12.59 -3.13 9.03
CA LYS A 17 13.38 -4.09 8.22
C LYS A 17 14.50 -3.31 7.53
N PRO A 18 15.73 -3.29 8.06
CA PRO A 18 16.76 -2.34 7.64
C PRO A 18 17.23 -2.54 6.20
N GLU A 19 17.14 -3.76 5.68
CA GLU A 19 17.70 -4.16 4.39
C GLU A 19 16.90 -3.63 3.18
N ASN A 20 15.64 -3.22 3.37
CA ASN A 20 14.76 -2.66 2.32
C ASN A 20 13.98 -1.44 2.85
N LEU A 21 14.62 -0.54 3.59
CA LEU A 21 13.95 0.68 4.04
C LEU A 21 13.65 1.60 2.86
N ASN A 22 12.37 1.92 2.68
CA ASN A 22 11.99 3.18 2.07
C ASN A 22 12.38 4.28 3.09
N THR A 23 13.55 4.89 2.91
CA THR A 23 14.18 5.82 3.88
C THR A 23 13.53 7.19 3.91
N ASP A 24 12.20 7.25 3.79
CA ASP A 24 11.43 8.49 3.84
C ASP A 24 11.51 9.08 5.26
N PRO A 25 12.13 10.26 5.43
CA PRO A 25 12.24 10.89 6.74
C PRO A 25 10.88 11.13 7.39
N ARG A 26 9.83 11.36 6.57
CA ARG A 26 8.46 11.64 7.03
C ARG A 26 7.84 10.48 7.81
N ILE A 27 8.22 9.24 7.48
CA ILE A 27 7.77 8.06 8.24
C ILE A 27 8.51 8.00 9.58
N LEU A 28 9.82 8.27 9.59
CA LEU A 28 10.63 8.23 10.80
C LEU A 28 10.34 9.42 11.74
N ASP A 29 9.97 10.59 11.22
CA ASP A 29 9.50 11.77 11.97
C ASP A 29 8.27 11.47 12.84
N CYS A 30 7.40 10.55 12.41
CA CYS A 30 6.23 10.12 13.19
C CYS A 30 6.61 9.35 14.47
N TYR A 31 7.74 8.63 14.46
CA TYR A 31 8.19 7.78 15.56
C TYR A 31 9.32 8.42 16.39
N PHE A 32 10.15 9.27 15.76
CA PHE A 32 11.37 9.80 16.35
C PHE A 32 11.47 11.30 16.13
N LYS A 33 11.73 12.07 17.20
CA LYS A 33 11.89 13.54 17.13
C LYS A 33 13.14 14.01 16.37
N HIS A 34 14.06 13.12 16.07
CA HIS A 34 15.34 13.39 15.40
C HIS A 34 15.74 12.21 14.51
N PRO A 35 15.03 11.94 13.40
CA PRO A 35 15.33 10.80 12.53
C PRO A 35 16.72 10.92 11.87
N GLU A 36 17.25 12.14 11.75
CA GLU A 36 18.59 12.43 11.21
C GLU A 36 19.74 11.94 12.10
N LYS A 37 19.45 11.55 13.34
CA LYS A 37 20.42 11.03 14.32
C LYS A 37 20.31 9.52 14.51
N LEU A 38 19.45 8.84 13.76
CA LEU A 38 19.23 7.40 13.88
C LEU A 38 20.35 6.65 13.17
N ASN A 39 21.14 5.93 13.96
CA ASN A 39 22.07 4.94 13.46
C ASN A 39 21.45 3.54 13.67
N PHE A 40 20.97 2.90 12.60
CA PHE A 40 20.40 1.55 12.67
C PHE A 40 21.43 0.48 13.10
N ALA A 41 22.73 0.80 13.11
CA ALA A 41 23.74 -0.06 13.74
C ALA A 41 23.55 -0.17 15.27
N ASP A 42 23.04 0.88 15.94
CA ASP A 42 22.86 0.96 17.39
C ASP A 42 21.57 0.26 17.89
N LEU A 43 20.70 -0.18 16.97
CA LEU A 43 19.57 -1.06 17.26
C LEU A 43 20.03 -2.42 17.80
N TRP A 44 19.29 -2.93 18.77
CA TRP A 44 19.60 -4.15 19.52
C TRP A 44 19.55 -5.42 18.68
N MET A 45 18.54 -5.53 17.82
CA MET A 45 18.38 -6.55 16.79
C MET A 45 17.49 -5.95 15.68
N SER A 46 17.43 -6.58 14.51
CA SER A 46 16.46 -6.24 13.47
C SER A 46 15.64 -7.44 13.04
N TYR A 47 14.44 -7.19 12.48
CA TYR A 47 13.48 -8.25 12.14
C TYR A 47 14.08 -9.34 11.22
N GLY A 48 14.92 -8.95 10.25
CA GLY A 48 15.57 -9.88 9.33
C GLY A 48 16.64 -10.78 9.96
N GLN A 49 17.05 -10.51 11.20
CA GLN A 49 18.12 -11.24 11.91
C GLN A 49 17.59 -12.26 12.93
N VAL A 50 16.29 -12.22 13.25
CA VAL A 50 15.61 -13.20 14.10
C VAL A 50 15.83 -14.64 13.60
N PRO A 51 15.81 -14.94 12.27
CA PRO A 51 16.07 -16.30 11.78
C PRO A 51 17.50 -16.82 11.97
N ALA A 52 18.44 -15.98 12.39
CA ALA A 52 19.86 -16.36 12.58
C ALA A 52 20.25 -16.55 14.05
N LEU A 53 19.27 -16.63 14.97
CA LEU A 53 19.50 -16.61 16.43
C LEU A 53 20.45 -17.72 16.94
N ASN A 54 20.50 -18.89 16.31
CA ASN A 54 21.48 -19.94 16.64
C ASN A 54 22.93 -19.53 16.34
N GLN A 55 23.17 -18.72 15.29
CA GLN A 55 24.49 -18.16 14.96
C GLN A 55 24.91 -17.02 15.91
N LEU A 56 23.96 -16.46 16.68
CA LEU A 56 24.20 -15.39 17.64
C LEU A 56 24.72 -15.88 19.00
N TRP A 57 24.74 -17.20 19.26
CA TRP A 57 25.23 -17.78 20.51
C TRP A 57 26.65 -18.34 20.33
N SER A 58 27.66 -17.76 21.00
CA SER A 58 29.03 -18.27 20.86
C SER A 58 29.91 -18.11 22.10
N ILE A 59 30.97 -18.93 22.16
CA ILE A 59 31.91 -19.01 23.28
C ILE A 59 32.84 -17.79 23.28
N ALA A 60 32.88 -17.09 24.42
CA ALA A 60 33.89 -16.11 24.76
C ALA A 60 34.86 -16.68 25.81
N GLU A 61 36.01 -16.02 25.98
CA GLU A 61 36.96 -16.30 27.06
C GLU A 61 37.20 -15.08 27.96
N GLU A 62 37.47 -15.34 29.24
CA GLU A 62 38.00 -14.37 30.19
C GLU A 62 39.23 -14.94 30.89
N THR A 63 40.18 -14.09 31.27
CA THR A 63 41.40 -14.51 31.97
C THR A 63 41.37 -13.97 33.40
N LEU A 64 41.46 -14.85 34.39
CA LEU A 64 41.48 -14.46 35.80
C LEU A 64 42.81 -13.77 36.15
N PRO A 65 42.84 -12.46 36.53
CA PRO A 65 44.08 -11.70 36.71
C PRO A 65 45.02 -12.25 37.78
N ALA A 66 44.47 -12.93 38.79
CA ALA A 66 45.22 -13.45 39.93
C ALA A 66 45.87 -14.83 39.69
N VAL A 67 45.45 -15.57 38.66
CA VAL A 67 45.83 -16.99 38.47
C VAL A 67 46.23 -17.31 37.03
N SER A 68 46.07 -16.39 36.08
CA SER A 68 46.28 -16.58 34.64
C SER A 68 45.52 -17.77 34.03
N ALA A 69 44.47 -18.24 34.72
CA ALA A 69 43.59 -19.28 34.23
C ALA A 69 42.57 -18.67 33.25
N LYS A 70 42.35 -19.35 32.12
CA LYS A 70 41.28 -19.03 31.18
C LYS A 70 39.99 -19.70 31.64
N LEU A 71 38.90 -18.93 31.60
CA LEU A 71 37.54 -19.42 31.76
C LEU A 71 36.75 -19.13 30.48
N TYR A 72 35.85 -20.04 30.14
CA TYR A 72 35.00 -19.99 28.96
C TYR A 72 33.54 -19.89 29.38
N TYR A 73 32.75 -19.15 28.59
CA TYR A 73 31.32 -18.93 28.81
C TYR A 73 30.67 -18.48 27.50
N TYR A 74 29.36 -18.61 27.38
CA TYR A 74 28.65 -18.17 26.19
C TYR A 74 28.15 -16.71 26.27
N GLN A 75 28.05 -16.10 25.08
CA GLN A 75 27.48 -14.78 24.86
C GLN A 75 26.42 -14.85 23.74
N LEU A 76 25.29 -14.15 23.94
CA LEU A 76 24.30 -13.90 22.91
C LEU A 76 24.56 -12.52 22.30
N TYR A 77 24.76 -12.46 21.00
CA TYR A 77 25.00 -11.23 20.24
C TYR A 77 23.70 -10.69 19.65
N GLY A 78 23.64 -9.38 19.40
CA GLY A 78 22.46 -8.76 18.76
C GLY A 78 22.41 -8.95 17.23
N LYS A 79 23.54 -9.25 16.59
CA LYS A 79 23.69 -9.41 15.13
C LYS A 79 24.77 -10.46 14.81
N VAL A 80 24.69 -11.04 13.62
CA VAL A 80 25.55 -12.16 13.17
C VAL A 80 27.02 -11.75 13.04
N ASP A 81 27.28 -10.48 12.74
CA ASP A 81 28.64 -9.92 12.78
C ASP A 81 29.12 -9.82 14.24
N LYS A 82 30.19 -10.54 14.58
CA LYS A 82 30.63 -10.76 15.97
C LYS A 82 31.34 -9.56 16.60
N ASP A 83 31.61 -8.51 15.82
CA ASP A 83 32.04 -7.20 16.34
C ASP A 83 30.87 -6.37 16.93
N THR A 84 29.65 -6.92 16.95
CA THR A 84 28.45 -6.21 17.42
C THR A 84 28.12 -6.43 18.90
N LYS A 85 27.13 -5.65 19.36
CA LYS A 85 26.68 -5.53 20.75
C LYS A 85 26.28 -6.89 21.35
N VAL A 86 26.85 -7.21 22.52
CA VAL A 86 26.52 -8.41 23.28
C VAL A 86 25.27 -8.15 24.12
N MET A 87 24.22 -8.94 23.90
CA MET A 87 22.91 -8.81 24.54
C MET A 87 22.85 -9.48 25.91
N TRP A 88 23.47 -10.66 26.03
CA TRP A 88 23.55 -11.45 27.25
C TRP A 88 24.90 -12.15 27.37
N ARG A 89 25.40 -12.26 28.60
CA ARG A 89 26.50 -13.16 28.97
C ARG A 89 25.98 -14.21 29.95
N ALA A 90 26.21 -15.49 29.68
CA ALA A 90 25.97 -16.54 30.67
C ALA A 90 26.81 -16.27 31.94
N VAL A 91 26.29 -16.62 33.12
CA VAL A 91 27.06 -16.50 34.38
C VAL A 91 27.96 -17.69 34.67
N THR A 92 27.67 -18.87 34.10
CA THR A 92 28.47 -20.08 34.31
C THR A 92 29.87 -19.90 33.72
N ARG A 93 30.86 -20.62 34.27
CA ARG A 93 32.25 -20.56 33.85
C ARG A 93 32.85 -21.95 33.77
N TYR A 94 33.45 -22.26 32.64
CA TYR A 94 34.07 -23.55 32.33
C TYR A 94 35.58 -23.39 32.17
N ASN A 95 36.34 -24.43 32.53
CA ASN A 95 37.81 -24.42 32.40
C ASN A 95 38.31 -24.88 31.01
N SER A 96 37.40 -25.25 30.10
CA SER A 96 37.70 -25.62 28.71
C SER A 96 36.51 -25.31 27.80
N THR A 97 36.79 -25.07 26.52
CA THR A 97 35.75 -24.86 25.49
C THR A 97 34.87 -26.09 25.29
N ALA A 98 35.43 -27.30 25.38
CA ALA A 98 34.69 -28.55 25.23
C ALA A 98 33.62 -28.73 26.32
N LEU A 99 33.95 -28.44 27.58
CA LEU A 99 32.97 -28.50 28.67
C LEU A 99 31.93 -27.38 28.60
N ALA A 100 32.29 -26.20 28.08
CA ALA A 100 31.31 -25.16 27.81
C ALA A 100 30.32 -25.62 26.71
N GLN A 101 30.84 -26.18 25.62
CA GLN A 101 30.03 -26.63 24.49
C GLN A 101 29.10 -27.79 24.86
N ASP A 102 29.59 -28.78 25.60
CA ASP A 102 28.80 -29.92 26.10
C ASP A 102 27.65 -29.48 27.03
N ALA A 103 27.84 -28.42 27.81
CA ALA A 103 26.90 -27.98 28.84
C ALA A 103 25.98 -26.80 28.44
N GLU A 104 26.41 -25.91 27.52
CA GLU A 104 25.71 -24.65 27.22
C GLU A 104 25.46 -24.39 25.73
N ALA A 105 25.80 -25.30 24.79
CA ALA A 105 25.61 -25.07 23.35
C ALA A 105 24.18 -24.66 22.96
N HIS A 106 23.15 -25.23 23.58
CA HIS A 106 21.74 -24.92 23.30
C HIS A 106 21.06 -24.09 24.41
N PHE A 107 21.80 -23.67 25.43
CA PHE A 107 21.25 -22.96 26.60
C PHE A 107 20.59 -21.61 26.27
N TYR A 108 20.85 -21.06 25.07
CA TYR A 108 20.16 -19.88 24.58
C TYR A 108 18.64 -20.08 24.42
N VAL A 109 18.14 -21.30 24.17
CA VAL A 109 16.71 -21.60 24.10
C VAL A 109 16.05 -21.34 25.46
N PHE A 110 16.52 -22.02 26.52
CA PHE A 110 16.07 -21.80 27.89
C PHE A 110 16.25 -20.34 28.36
N LEU A 111 17.34 -19.68 27.98
CA LEU A 111 17.54 -18.25 28.26
C LEU A 111 16.44 -17.39 27.62
N LEU A 112 16.11 -17.64 26.34
CA LEU A 112 15.05 -16.92 25.64
C LEU A 112 13.67 -17.22 26.22
N GLU A 113 13.37 -18.46 26.61
CA GLU A 113 12.12 -18.79 27.33
C GLU A 113 11.96 -17.96 28.61
N MET A 114 12.99 -17.91 29.46
CA MET A 114 12.95 -17.08 30.66
C MET A 114 12.78 -15.60 30.30
N ALA A 115 13.40 -15.14 29.21
CA ALA A 115 13.28 -13.77 28.71
C ALA A 115 11.88 -13.41 28.17
N ARG A 116 10.96 -14.35 27.94
CA ARG A 116 9.55 -14.07 27.60
C ARG A 116 8.74 -13.51 28.77
N SER A 117 9.19 -13.69 30.01
CA SER A 117 8.48 -13.24 31.21
C SER A 117 9.11 -12.00 31.84
N ALA A 118 8.30 -10.96 32.08
CA ALA A 118 8.74 -9.74 32.77
C ALA A 118 9.29 -10.02 34.18
N ALA A 119 8.82 -11.08 34.86
CA ALA A 119 9.24 -11.45 36.20
C ALA A 119 10.68 -11.99 36.27
N SER A 120 11.23 -12.47 35.15
CA SER A 120 12.60 -12.97 35.03
C SER A 120 13.65 -11.85 35.01
N TYR A 121 13.24 -10.60 34.75
CA TYR A 121 14.14 -9.45 34.65
C TYR A 121 14.38 -8.81 36.01
N TYR A 122 15.64 -8.60 36.34
CA TYR A 122 16.05 -7.94 37.58
C TYR A 122 17.07 -6.84 37.30
N TYR A 123 16.71 -5.60 37.63
CA TYR A 123 17.55 -4.42 37.45
C TYR A 123 18.14 -4.01 38.79
N GLU A 124 19.47 -4.01 38.91
CA GLU A 124 20.18 -3.62 40.14
C GLU A 124 20.90 -2.28 39.94
N PRO A 125 20.72 -1.28 40.83
CA PRO A 125 21.39 0.02 40.69
C PRO A 125 22.90 -0.12 40.91
N MET A 126 23.69 0.52 40.04
CA MET A 126 25.14 0.53 40.16
C MET A 126 25.60 1.33 41.37
N ALA A 127 26.49 0.74 42.17
CA ALA A 127 27.06 1.40 43.34
C ALA A 127 27.74 2.74 42.99
N GLY A 128 27.14 3.84 43.44
CA GLY A 128 27.62 5.21 43.19
C GLY A 128 26.97 5.93 42.00
N CYS A 129 26.02 5.33 41.29
CA CYS A 129 25.32 5.96 40.16
C CYS A 129 23.79 5.77 40.28
N GLU A 130 23.07 6.79 40.75
CA GLU A 130 21.62 6.70 41.09
C GLU A 130 20.68 6.39 39.90
N ASN A 131 21.11 6.67 38.66
CA ASN A 131 20.29 6.49 37.45
C ASN A 131 20.80 5.37 36.51
N ALA A 132 21.77 4.57 36.95
CA ALA A 132 22.43 3.54 36.14
C ALA A 132 22.20 2.15 36.75
N TYR A 133 21.78 1.19 35.92
CA TYR A 133 21.36 -0.14 36.35
C TYR A 133 22.06 -1.23 35.55
N THR A 134 22.39 -2.34 36.21
CA THR A 134 22.81 -3.59 35.56
C THR A 134 21.60 -4.52 35.47
N LEU A 135 21.35 -5.09 34.30
CA LEU A 135 20.26 -6.05 34.09
C LEU A 135 20.75 -7.50 34.22
N TYR A 136 20.00 -8.28 34.99
CA TYR A 136 20.15 -9.70 35.19
C TYR A 136 18.89 -10.43 34.72
N LEU A 137 19.07 -11.59 34.09
CA LEU A 137 18.00 -12.55 33.84
C LEU A 137 18.06 -13.67 34.87
N LYS A 138 16.89 -14.05 35.40
CA LYS A 138 16.72 -15.12 36.38
C LYS A 138 15.91 -16.28 35.81
N ASP A 139 16.15 -17.47 36.33
CA ASP A 139 15.29 -18.63 36.14
C ASP A 139 14.08 -18.62 37.08
N MET A 140 13.21 -19.64 36.99
CA MET A 140 12.02 -19.80 37.82
C MET A 140 12.31 -19.91 39.33
N ASP A 141 13.50 -20.37 39.72
CA ASP A 141 13.95 -20.44 41.12
C ASP A 141 14.57 -19.11 41.61
N GLY A 142 14.63 -18.09 40.74
CA GLY A 142 15.17 -16.77 41.03
C GLY A 142 16.71 -16.68 40.98
N LYS A 143 17.39 -17.75 40.54
CA LYS A 143 18.84 -17.77 40.34
C LYS A 143 19.18 -17.02 39.05
N ILE A 144 20.21 -16.19 39.11
CA ILE A 144 20.71 -15.46 37.94
C ILE A 144 21.32 -16.45 36.95
N ILE A 145 20.91 -16.38 35.68
CA ILE A 145 21.41 -17.21 34.58
C ILE A 145 22.21 -16.39 33.55
N ALA A 146 21.86 -15.12 33.36
CA ALA A 146 22.57 -14.23 32.42
C ALA A 146 22.63 -12.78 32.92
N VAL A 147 23.59 -12.02 32.38
CA VAL A 147 23.80 -10.59 32.66
C VAL A 147 23.89 -9.82 31.36
N ALA A 148 23.20 -8.69 31.25
CA ALA A 148 23.42 -7.74 30.17
C ALA A 148 24.73 -6.98 30.47
N PRO A 149 25.69 -6.90 29.53
CA PRO A 149 26.98 -6.25 29.77
C PRO A 149 26.92 -4.72 29.77
N ASP A 150 25.84 -4.15 29.22
CA ASP A 150 25.61 -2.71 29.15
C ASP A 150 24.91 -2.17 30.40
N VAL A 151 25.14 -0.88 30.65
CA VAL A 151 24.49 -0.11 31.70
C VAL A 151 23.20 0.49 31.15
N ILE A 152 22.08 0.26 31.83
CA ILE A 152 20.75 0.70 31.42
C ILE A 152 20.32 1.88 32.28
N CYS A 153 19.70 2.89 31.66
CA CYS A 153 19.26 4.09 32.34
C CYS A 153 17.89 3.88 32.99
N GLY A 154 17.66 4.49 34.15
CA GLY A 154 16.39 4.36 34.87
C GLY A 154 15.14 4.76 34.05
N GLU A 155 15.28 5.71 33.12
CA GLU A 155 14.20 6.12 32.20
C GLU A 155 13.94 5.12 31.06
N ASP A 156 14.90 4.24 30.77
CA ASP A 156 14.87 3.31 29.64
C ASP A 156 14.45 1.87 30.04
N ILE A 157 14.47 1.51 31.33
CA ILE A 157 14.19 0.16 31.87
C ILE A 157 12.94 -0.50 31.28
N GLU A 158 11.84 0.23 31.16
CA GLU A 158 10.56 -0.34 30.69
C GLU A 158 10.62 -0.65 29.19
N ASN A 159 11.16 0.27 28.38
CA ASN A 159 11.37 0.07 26.95
C ASN A 159 12.37 -1.07 26.70
N ASP A 160 13.42 -1.17 27.52
CA ASP A 160 14.45 -2.20 27.53
C ASP A 160 13.87 -3.61 27.76
N ARG A 161 13.06 -3.75 28.83
CA ARG A 161 12.40 -5.00 29.21
C ARG A 161 11.38 -5.42 28.16
N ALA A 162 10.48 -4.52 27.77
CA ALA A 162 9.50 -4.76 26.71
C ALA A 162 10.20 -5.19 25.41
N THR A 163 11.36 -4.58 25.13
CA THR A 163 12.16 -4.90 23.94
C THR A 163 12.75 -6.32 23.99
N ARG A 164 13.38 -6.72 25.10
CA ARG A 164 13.91 -8.11 25.20
C ARG A 164 12.79 -9.15 25.19
N MET A 165 11.66 -8.84 25.82
CA MET A 165 10.49 -9.73 25.85
C MET A 165 9.91 -10.02 24.46
N PHE A 166 9.65 -8.99 23.64
CA PHE A 166 9.11 -9.21 22.29
C PHE A 166 10.07 -10.04 21.42
N ASN A 167 11.38 -9.77 21.47
CA ASN A 167 12.38 -10.58 20.75
C ASN A 167 12.36 -12.05 21.20
N ALA A 168 12.16 -12.30 22.50
CA ALA A 168 12.07 -13.64 23.05
C ALA A 168 10.74 -14.36 22.70
N MET A 169 9.65 -13.60 22.53
CA MET A 169 8.35 -14.12 22.06
C MET A 169 8.35 -14.44 20.55
N LEU A 170 9.14 -13.69 19.76
CA LEU A 170 9.37 -13.97 18.34
C LEU A 170 10.24 -15.22 18.10
N PHE A 171 11.06 -15.63 19.06
CA PHE A 171 11.90 -16.81 18.90
C PHE A 171 11.03 -18.09 18.94
N PRO A 172 10.97 -18.88 17.85
CA PRO A 172 9.94 -19.90 17.67
C PRO A 172 10.28 -21.28 18.26
N ILE A 173 11.48 -21.50 18.79
CA ILE A 173 11.90 -22.82 19.31
C ILE A 173 11.76 -22.85 20.84
N VAL A 174 11.22 -23.95 21.36
CA VAL A 174 10.90 -24.18 22.77
C VAL A 174 11.46 -25.54 23.22
N GLU A 175 11.93 -25.64 24.45
CA GLU A 175 12.42 -26.86 25.10
C GLU A 175 11.31 -27.48 25.97
N THR A 176 10.89 -28.71 25.63
CA THR A 176 9.80 -29.41 26.33
C THR A 176 10.28 -30.37 27.42
N GLY A 177 11.57 -30.30 27.78
CA GLY A 177 12.25 -31.23 28.69
C GLY A 177 12.39 -32.67 28.18
N LYS A 178 11.85 -32.97 26.99
CA LYS A 178 12.01 -34.23 26.24
C LYS A 178 12.78 -34.06 24.93
N GLY A 179 13.13 -32.81 24.58
CA GLY A 179 13.59 -32.38 23.27
C GLY A 179 13.02 -31.00 22.95
N TYR A 180 13.23 -30.54 21.73
CA TYR A 180 12.82 -29.23 21.24
C TYR A 180 11.56 -29.34 20.38
N THR A 181 10.71 -28.32 20.40
CA THR A 181 9.56 -28.13 19.51
C THR A 181 9.62 -26.76 18.87
N PHE A 182 8.84 -26.54 17.81
CA PHE A 182 8.63 -25.20 17.27
C PHE A 182 7.18 -24.75 17.49
N GLU A 183 7.01 -23.44 17.68
CA GLU A 183 5.73 -22.75 17.71
C GLU A 183 5.78 -21.52 16.79
N ILE A 184 4.65 -21.21 16.15
CA ILE A 184 4.47 -19.99 15.36
C ILE A 184 3.52 -19.10 16.15
N ASN A 185 4.02 -17.95 16.62
CA ASN A 185 3.31 -17.08 17.55
C ASN A 185 2.72 -15.84 16.86
N ASP A 186 1.51 -15.46 17.25
CA ASP A 186 0.94 -14.14 17.02
C ASP A 186 1.18 -13.28 18.28
N ILE A 187 1.82 -12.12 18.11
CA ILE A 187 2.22 -11.24 19.22
C ILE A 187 1.34 -9.99 19.19
N ASN A 188 0.54 -9.82 20.24
CA ASN A 188 -0.41 -8.74 20.39
C ASN A 188 0.07 -7.77 21.47
N GLU A 189 0.04 -6.47 21.17
CA GLU A 189 0.24 -5.41 22.16
C GLU A 189 -1.05 -5.21 22.97
N VAL A 190 -0.93 -5.20 24.30
CA VAL A 190 -2.05 -4.96 25.21
C VAL A 190 -2.11 -3.48 25.56
N GLN A 191 -3.19 -2.81 25.16
CA GLN A 191 -3.40 -1.39 25.48
C GLN A 191 -3.50 -1.17 27.00
N GLY A 192 -2.62 -0.32 27.54
CA GLY A 192 -2.60 0.12 28.93
C GLY A 192 -1.61 1.25 29.15
N ASP A 193 -1.47 1.74 30.39
CA ASP A 193 -0.54 2.83 30.75
C ASP A 193 0.96 2.45 30.59
N THR A 194 1.25 1.16 30.41
CA THR A 194 2.60 0.59 30.21
C THR A 194 2.58 -0.37 29.02
N ILE A 195 3.59 -0.29 28.15
CA ILE A 195 3.76 -1.22 27.02
C ILE A 195 3.87 -2.65 27.56
N SER A 196 2.98 -3.52 27.12
CA SER A 196 3.01 -4.94 27.48
C SER A 196 2.54 -5.80 26.30
N TYR A 197 3.18 -6.94 26.12
CA TYR A 197 2.93 -7.85 25.01
C TYR A 197 2.39 -9.18 25.54
N THR A 198 1.44 -9.75 24.81
CA THR A 198 1.01 -11.14 24.94
C THR A 198 1.32 -11.86 23.64
N TYR A 199 1.64 -13.15 23.72
CA TYR A 199 1.73 -14.00 22.54
C TYR A 199 0.69 -15.12 22.64
N ALA A 200 0.18 -15.54 21.49
CA ALA A 200 -0.67 -16.71 21.34
C ALA A 200 -0.06 -17.61 20.28
N GLY A 201 0.12 -18.90 20.59
CA GLY A 201 0.47 -19.88 19.57
C GLY A 201 -0.61 -19.94 18.49
N VAL A 202 -0.19 -20.00 17.23
CA VAL A 202 -1.01 -20.19 16.03
C VAL A 202 -0.77 -21.57 15.43
N TRP A 203 0.45 -22.09 15.55
CA TRP A 203 0.82 -23.46 15.23
C TRP A 203 1.85 -23.98 16.22
N GLU A 204 1.81 -25.26 16.57
CA GLU A 204 2.81 -25.96 17.40
C GLU A 204 3.20 -27.29 16.74
N SER A 205 4.47 -27.67 16.80
CA SER A 205 4.96 -28.92 16.23
C SER A 205 4.52 -30.14 17.06
N ILE A 206 3.99 -31.16 16.39
CA ILE A 206 3.62 -32.43 17.06
C ILE A 206 4.87 -33.21 17.46
N GLN A 207 5.89 -33.14 16.61
CA GLN A 207 7.13 -33.87 16.78
C GLN A 207 8.05 -33.11 17.73
N THR A 208 8.77 -33.88 18.55
CA THR A 208 9.86 -33.40 19.40
C THR A 208 11.19 -33.79 18.76
N TYR A 209 12.09 -32.83 18.63
CA TYR A 209 13.38 -32.96 17.97
C TYR A 209 14.53 -33.04 18.99
N ASP A 210 15.63 -33.69 18.62
CA ASP A 210 16.79 -33.86 19.51
C ASP A 210 17.62 -32.58 19.66
N THR A 211 17.63 -31.71 18.63
CA THR A 211 18.35 -30.41 18.65
C THR A 211 17.46 -29.22 18.25
N PRO A 212 17.82 -27.98 18.65
CA PRO A 212 17.15 -26.77 18.18
C PRO A 212 17.25 -26.58 16.66
N GLU A 213 18.35 -27.02 16.04
CA GLU A 213 18.59 -26.93 14.61
C GLU A 213 17.62 -27.81 13.81
N ASP A 214 17.38 -29.04 14.25
CA ASP A 214 16.40 -29.95 13.64
C ASP A 214 14.97 -29.36 13.74
N ALA A 215 14.63 -28.77 14.90
CA ALA A 215 13.35 -28.09 15.10
C ALA A 215 13.21 -26.85 14.20
N TRP A 216 14.32 -26.16 13.90
CA TRP A 216 14.35 -25.01 12.99
C TRP A 216 14.20 -25.40 11.52
N GLU A 217 14.83 -26.51 11.10
CA GLU A 217 14.64 -27.07 9.75
C GLU A 217 13.18 -27.48 9.55
N ALA A 218 12.59 -28.18 10.54
CA ALA A 218 11.18 -28.55 10.52
C ALA A 218 10.22 -27.35 10.53
N LEU A 219 10.52 -26.29 11.30
CA LEU A 219 9.78 -25.02 11.25
C LEU A 219 9.85 -24.39 9.85
N THR A 220 11.02 -24.44 9.21
CA THR A 220 11.20 -23.89 7.86
C THR A 220 10.34 -24.65 6.86
N THR A 221 10.33 -25.99 6.93
CA THR A 221 9.42 -26.84 6.14
C THR A 221 7.95 -26.55 6.46
N ALA A 222 7.58 -26.36 7.73
CA ALA A 222 6.20 -26.01 8.11
C ALA A 222 5.76 -24.65 7.54
N CYS A 223 6.63 -23.64 7.57
CA CYS A 223 6.38 -22.33 6.94
C CYS A 223 6.14 -22.45 5.43
N GLU A 224 6.87 -23.31 4.73
CA GLU A 224 6.61 -23.59 3.30
C GLU A 224 5.24 -24.29 3.11
N LEU A 225 4.92 -25.29 3.94
CA LEU A 225 3.65 -26.02 3.87
C LEU A 225 2.44 -25.11 4.11
N LEU A 226 2.54 -24.12 5.01
CA LEU A 226 1.48 -23.13 5.28
C LEU A 226 1.12 -22.29 4.06
N THR A 227 1.99 -22.18 3.04
CA THR A 227 1.68 -21.43 1.80
C THR A 227 0.65 -22.12 0.91
N ASP A 228 0.35 -23.40 1.14
CA ASP A 228 -0.58 -24.18 0.31
C ASP A 228 -1.72 -24.80 1.14
N LEU A 229 -2.94 -24.31 0.89
CA LEU A 229 -4.19 -24.76 1.50
C LEU A 229 -4.42 -26.28 1.41
N ARG A 230 -3.76 -26.99 0.47
CA ARG A 230 -3.84 -28.46 0.34
C ARG A 230 -3.17 -29.22 1.49
N ASN A 231 -2.26 -28.58 2.22
CA ASN A 231 -1.53 -29.18 3.34
C ASN A 231 -2.31 -29.11 4.67
N TYR A 232 -3.48 -28.49 4.68
CA TYR A 232 -4.33 -28.35 5.86
C TYR A 232 -5.33 -29.50 5.90
N GLN A 233 -5.16 -30.42 6.84
CA GLN A 233 -6.03 -31.57 7.05
C GLN A 233 -6.77 -31.50 8.39
N ARG A 234 -7.79 -32.36 8.50
CA ARG A 234 -8.58 -32.53 9.72
C ARG A 234 -7.95 -33.60 10.60
N GLY A 235 -7.61 -34.76 10.02
CA GLY A 235 -6.79 -35.81 10.65
C GLY A 235 -7.42 -36.55 11.84
N ASP A 236 -8.54 -36.05 12.36
CA ASP A 236 -9.12 -36.35 13.67
C ASP A 236 -10.56 -36.91 13.58
N GLU A 237 -10.97 -37.37 12.40
CA GLU A 237 -12.37 -37.79 12.14
C GLU A 237 -12.80 -39.00 12.98
N ASP A 238 -11.83 -39.84 13.39
CA ASP A 238 -12.01 -40.99 14.30
C ASP A 238 -11.68 -40.66 15.78
N ALA A 239 -11.28 -39.43 16.10
CA ALA A 239 -10.88 -39.03 17.45
C ALA A 239 -12.10 -38.64 18.32
N CYS A 240 -12.01 -38.90 19.63
CA CYS A 240 -13.08 -38.55 20.59
C CYS A 240 -13.10 -37.07 21.01
N GLY A 241 -12.45 -36.19 20.25
CA GLY A 241 -12.26 -34.77 20.56
C GLY A 241 -11.20 -34.51 21.65
N PRO A 242 -10.75 -33.24 21.81
CA PRO A 242 -11.14 -32.07 21.02
C PRO A 242 -10.65 -32.13 19.56
N PHE A 243 -11.26 -31.33 18.69
CA PHE A 243 -11.00 -31.34 17.25
C PHE A 243 -10.15 -30.14 16.83
N SER A 244 -9.15 -30.31 15.98
CA SER A 244 -8.21 -29.25 15.55
C SER A 244 -8.05 -29.24 14.02
N VAL A 245 -7.19 -28.36 13.50
CA VAL A 245 -6.73 -28.41 12.10
C VAL A 245 -5.24 -28.69 12.14
N THR A 246 -4.78 -29.59 11.28
CA THR A 246 -3.40 -30.06 11.28
C THR A 246 -2.71 -29.75 9.96
N LEU A 247 -1.41 -29.46 10.01
CA LEU A 247 -0.56 -29.23 8.86
C LEU A 247 0.18 -30.53 8.53
N VAL A 248 0.09 -30.99 7.29
CA VAL A 248 0.64 -32.28 6.85
C VAL A 248 1.57 -32.17 5.65
N ASN A 249 2.43 -33.16 5.49
CA ASN A 249 3.18 -33.46 4.28
C ASN A 249 3.05 -34.97 3.94
N PRO A 250 3.72 -35.50 2.90
CA PRO A 250 3.69 -36.93 2.58
C PRO A 250 4.27 -37.87 3.65
N GLU A 251 5.02 -37.34 4.63
CA GLU A 251 5.68 -38.10 5.70
C GLU A 251 4.79 -38.20 6.95
N GLY A 252 3.85 -37.27 7.13
CA GLY A 252 2.88 -37.29 8.21
C GLY A 252 2.39 -35.90 8.61
N VAL A 253 1.93 -35.81 9.87
CA VAL A 253 1.49 -34.56 10.47
C VAL A 253 2.68 -33.84 11.08
N GLN A 254 2.80 -32.55 10.79
CA GLN A 254 3.95 -31.70 11.13
C GLN A 254 3.62 -30.74 12.29
N ALA A 255 2.46 -30.08 12.22
CA ALA A 255 2.01 -29.15 13.25
C ALA A 255 0.49 -29.21 13.47
N GLU A 256 0.02 -28.78 14.64
CA GLU A 256 -1.40 -28.55 14.92
C GLU A 256 -1.70 -27.09 15.21
N HIS A 257 -2.92 -26.68 14.88
CA HIS A 257 -3.46 -25.39 15.26
C HIS A 257 -4.04 -25.48 16.69
N PRO A 258 -3.60 -24.64 17.66
CA PRO A 258 -3.95 -24.80 19.08
C PRO A 258 -5.39 -24.39 19.40
N LEU A 259 -6.07 -23.61 18.54
CA LEU A 259 -7.52 -23.47 18.63
C LEU A 259 -8.21 -24.80 18.39
N THR A 260 -8.80 -25.32 19.46
CA THR A 260 -9.53 -26.57 19.50
C THR A 260 -11.05 -26.35 19.56
N TYR A 261 -11.80 -27.24 18.92
CA TYR A 261 -13.25 -27.16 18.78
C TYR A 261 -13.93 -28.30 19.54
N THR A 262 -15.08 -28.00 20.14
CA THR A 262 -15.87 -28.97 20.92
C THR A 262 -16.65 -29.97 20.06
N SER A 263 -16.71 -29.78 18.74
CA SER A 263 -17.29 -30.74 17.80
C SER A 263 -16.72 -30.58 16.39
N ILE A 264 -16.71 -31.68 15.62
CA ILE A 264 -16.42 -31.73 14.19
C ILE A 264 -17.22 -30.66 13.41
N SER A 265 -18.49 -30.47 13.77
CA SER A 265 -19.37 -29.48 13.12
C SER A 265 -18.89 -28.05 13.34
N ALA A 266 -18.48 -27.70 14.56
CA ALA A 266 -17.98 -26.35 14.87
C ALA A 266 -16.66 -26.06 14.14
N ARG A 267 -15.72 -27.01 14.13
CA ARG A 267 -14.48 -26.89 13.34
C ARG A 267 -14.78 -26.77 11.86
N ASN A 268 -15.62 -27.64 11.30
CA ASN A 268 -15.93 -27.63 9.87
C ASN A 268 -16.58 -26.31 9.45
N ALA A 269 -17.46 -25.73 10.26
CA ALA A 269 -18.06 -24.41 10.00
C ALA A 269 -17.02 -23.28 10.07
N ALA A 270 -16.07 -23.33 11.01
CA ALA A 270 -14.97 -22.36 11.07
C ALA A 270 -14.02 -22.49 9.87
N MET A 271 -13.67 -23.72 9.47
CA MET A 271 -12.91 -23.97 8.23
C MET A 271 -13.66 -23.49 7.00
N GLU A 272 -14.97 -23.74 6.89
CA GLU A 272 -15.79 -23.29 5.76
C GLU A 272 -15.90 -21.76 5.71
N TYR A 273 -16.01 -21.09 6.87
CA TYR A 273 -15.96 -19.63 6.96
C TYR A 273 -14.62 -19.07 6.47
N VAL A 274 -13.50 -19.63 6.94
CA VAL A 274 -12.14 -19.23 6.52
C VAL A 274 -11.92 -19.53 5.04
N LEU A 275 -12.33 -20.71 4.57
CA LEU A 275 -12.27 -21.08 3.16
C LEU A 275 -13.14 -20.18 2.29
N ASN A 276 -14.33 -19.76 2.73
CA ASN A 276 -15.16 -18.81 1.98
C ASN A 276 -14.56 -17.39 1.98
N ALA A 277 -13.85 -16.99 3.03
CA ALA A 277 -13.11 -15.73 3.07
C ALA A 277 -11.87 -15.73 2.15
N ILE A 278 -11.15 -16.85 2.06
CA ILE A 278 -9.94 -17.01 1.22
C ILE A 278 -10.27 -17.39 -0.23
N SER A 279 -11.34 -18.15 -0.43
CA SER A 279 -11.85 -18.62 -1.74
C SER A 279 -12.92 -17.71 -2.31
N ALA A 280 -12.96 -16.44 -1.88
CA ALA A 280 -13.61 -15.38 -2.62
C ALA A 280 -12.88 -15.17 -3.95
N GLU A 281 -13.18 -16.02 -4.94
CA GLU A 281 -12.71 -15.91 -6.33
C GLU A 281 -13.43 -14.74 -7.03
N GLY A 282 -13.24 -13.52 -6.53
CA GLY A 282 -13.81 -12.31 -7.09
C GLY A 282 -13.18 -11.96 -8.43
N LEU A 283 -14.00 -11.93 -9.49
CA LEU A 283 -13.69 -11.16 -10.70
C LEU A 283 -14.23 -9.75 -10.49
N HIS A 284 -13.34 -8.76 -10.51
CA HIS A 284 -13.71 -7.36 -10.33
C HIS A 284 -13.45 -6.58 -11.63
N LEU A 285 -14.51 -6.02 -12.20
CA LEU A 285 -14.45 -5.09 -13.33
C LEU A 285 -14.66 -3.68 -12.80
N LEU A 286 -13.72 -2.78 -13.10
CA LEU A 286 -13.75 -1.39 -12.67
C LEU A 286 -13.60 -0.47 -13.88
N GLU A 287 -14.70 0.15 -14.29
CA GLU A 287 -14.72 1.17 -15.34
C GLU A 287 -14.07 2.47 -14.83
N HIS A 288 -13.06 2.98 -15.53
CA HIS A 288 -12.29 4.13 -15.03
C HIS A 288 -13.13 5.41 -15.00
N ILE A 289 -14.15 5.51 -15.84
CA ILE A 289 -15.07 6.66 -15.87
C ILE A 289 -15.81 6.87 -14.53
N LEU A 290 -16.00 5.82 -13.73
CA LEU A 290 -16.58 5.89 -12.39
C LEU A 290 -15.57 6.42 -11.35
N MET A 291 -14.27 6.20 -11.59
CA MET A 291 -13.17 6.74 -10.78
C MET A 291 -12.80 8.18 -11.14
N ARG A 292 -13.42 8.77 -12.17
CA ARG A 292 -13.19 10.17 -12.54
C ARG A 292 -13.47 11.07 -11.33
N PRO A 293 -12.49 11.85 -10.83
CA PRO A 293 -12.70 12.74 -9.70
C PRO A 293 -13.83 13.71 -9.99
N ARG A 294 -14.78 13.86 -9.07
CA ARG A 294 -15.92 14.80 -9.18
C ARG A 294 -15.49 16.28 -9.17
N THR A 295 -14.17 16.54 -9.11
CA THR A 295 -13.51 17.85 -8.96
C THR A 295 -12.35 18.06 -9.96
N GLN A 296 -12.30 17.30 -11.07
CA GLN A 296 -11.18 17.36 -12.03
C GLN A 296 -11.21 18.63 -12.90
N GLN A 297 -10.06 19.28 -13.04
CA GLN A 297 -9.86 20.48 -13.87
C GLN A 297 -10.14 20.20 -15.35
N GLN A 298 -11.03 20.98 -15.97
CA GLN A 298 -11.23 21.03 -17.42
C GLN A 298 -11.09 22.47 -17.90
N SER A 299 -10.39 22.67 -19.01
CA SER A 299 -10.38 23.94 -19.73
C SER A 299 -10.81 23.71 -21.16
N TYR A 300 -11.74 24.52 -21.65
CA TYR A 300 -12.11 24.55 -23.06
C TYR A 300 -11.82 25.93 -23.65
N GLU A 301 -11.49 25.94 -24.94
CA GLU A 301 -11.38 27.16 -25.73
C GLU A 301 -12.77 27.59 -26.18
N ALA A 302 -13.10 28.85 -25.91
CA ALA A 302 -14.35 29.49 -26.31
C ALA A 302 -14.06 30.69 -27.21
N TRP A 303 -14.91 30.93 -28.20
CA TRP A 303 -14.92 32.13 -29.03
C TRP A 303 -15.68 33.25 -28.29
N GLN A 304 -14.99 34.35 -28.02
CA GLN A 304 -15.56 35.58 -27.47
C GLN A 304 -15.67 36.65 -28.56
N LEU A 305 -16.88 37.11 -28.85
CA LEU A 305 -17.15 38.23 -29.76
C LEU A 305 -17.35 39.52 -28.93
N GLU A 306 -16.54 40.55 -29.20
CA GLU A 306 -16.61 41.83 -28.49
C GLU A 306 -17.30 42.93 -29.32
N LEU A 307 -18.45 43.42 -28.82
CA LEU A 307 -19.24 44.47 -29.47
C LEU A 307 -19.41 45.69 -28.55
N SER A 308 -19.32 46.88 -29.14
CA SER A 308 -19.48 48.16 -28.44
C SER A 308 -20.89 48.71 -28.66
N TRP A 309 -21.72 48.69 -27.62
CA TRP A 309 -23.09 49.20 -27.69
C TRP A 309 -23.18 50.62 -27.12
N TYR A 310 -23.50 51.58 -27.99
CA TYR A 310 -23.77 52.97 -27.61
C TYR A 310 -25.26 53.16 -27.35
N THR A 311 -25.60 53.60 -26.14
CA THR A 311 -26.99 53.88 -25.75
C THR A 311 -27.34 55.35 -25.97
N GLN A 312 -28.63 55.70 -25.91
CA GLN A 312 -29.11 57.09 -26.11
C GLN A 312 -28.62 58.10 -25.04
N ARG A 313 -27.86 57.67 -24.03
CA ARG A 313 -27.32 58.51 -22.95
C ARG A 313 -25.79 58.70 -23.01
N GLU A 314 -25.18 58.50 -24.18
CA GLU A 314 -23.72 58.60 -24.43
C GLU A 314 -22.83 57.61 -23.65
N SER A 315 -23.41 56.71 -22.86
CA SER A 315 -22.68 55.60 -22.23
C SER A 315 -22.46 54.44 -23.21
N MET A 316 -21.19 54.04 -23.33
CA MET A 316 -20.73 52.86 -24.07
C MET A 316 -20.76 51.64 -23.15
N ILE A 317 -21.39 50.55 -23.60
CA ILE A 317 -21.42 49.24 -22.93
C ILE A 317 -20.59 48.27 -23.79
N LEU A 318 -19.58 47.64 -23.21
CA LEU A 318 -18.87 46.54 -23.85
C LEU A 318 -19.67 45.24 -23.63
N LEU A 319 -20.01 44.56 -24.73
CA LEU A 319 -20.70 43.28 -24.73
C LEU A 319 -19.72 42.20 -25.17
N GLN A 320 -19.44 41.24 -24.27
CA GLN A 320 -18.58 40.10 -24.52
C GLN A 320 -19.45 38.86 -24.65
N PHE A 321 -19.73 38.43 -25.89
CA PHE A 321 -20.53 37.24 -26.16
C PHE A 321 -19.62 36.02 -26.25
N VAL A 322 -19.71 35.14 -25.26
CA VAL A 322 -18.99 33.86 -25.22
C VAL A 322 -19.89 32.77 -25.79
N ASN A 323 -19.38 31.95 -26.70
CA ASN A 323 -20.14 30.83 -27.25
C ASN A 323 -20.40 29.74 -26.20
N GLU A 324 -21.57 29.10 -26.29
CA GLU A 324 -21.86 27.87 -25.55
C GLU A 324 -22.14 26.68 -26.49
N ALA A 325 -22.51 26.94 -27.75
CA ALA A 325 -22.56 25.94 -28.81
C ALA A 325 -21.20 25.77 -29.52
N VAL A 326 -20.98 24.62 -30.16
CA VAL A 326 -19.74 24.30 -30.90
C VAL A 326 -19.81 24.84 -32.33
N TYR A 327 -18.74 25.52 -32.78
CA TYR A 327 -18.63 26.10 -34.12
C TYR A 327 -17.35 25.66 -34.82
N ALA A 328 -17.44 25.43 -36.13
CA ALA A 328 -16.29 25.01 -36.95
C ALA A 328 -15.26 26.14 -37.17
N ASP A 329 -15.71 27.39 -37.21
CA ASP A 329 -14.87 28.58 -37.35
C ASP A 329 -15.57 29.83 -36.79
N ALA A 330 -14.81 30.92 -36.61
CA ALA A 330 -15.32 32.21 -36.13
C ALA A 330 -16.40 32.82 -37.05
N ALA A 331 -16.35 32.53 -38.36
CA ALA A 331 -17.35 33.02 -39.32
C ALA A 331 -18.72 32.35 -39.09
N SER A 332 -18.72 31.06 -38.80
CA SER A 332 -19.89 30.25 -38.45
C SER A 332 -20.50 30.71 -37.12
N TYR A 333 -19.65 31.07 -36.15
CA TYR A 333 -20.08 31.64 -34.88
C TYR A 333 -20.81 33.00 -35.07
N VAL A 334 -20.15 33.98 -35.71
CA VAL A 334 -20.74 35.31 -35.96
C VAL A 334 -22.02 35.19 -36.78
N LYS A 335 -22.04 34.34 -37.81
CA LYS A 335 -23.22 34.10 -38.64
C LYS A 335 -24.39 33.51 -37.85
N ALA A 336 -24.14 32.57 -36.93
CA ALA A 336 -25.20 32.00 -36.11
C ALA A 336 -25.85 33.05 -35.19
N LEU A 337 -25.06 33.98 -34.64
CA LEU A 337 -25.59 35.11 -33.85
C LEU A 337 -26.39 36.08 -34.72
N GLN A 338 -25.94 36.37 -35.94
CA GLN A 338 -26.69 37.18 -36.91
C GLN A 338 -28.05 36.53 -37.26
N GLU A 339 -28.07 35.23 -37.53
CA GLU A 339 -29.31 34.47 -37.80
C GLU A 339 -30.27 34.54 -36.61
N ALA A 340 -29.80 34.29 -35.38
CA ALA A 340 -30.61 34.35 -34.16
C ALA A 340 -31.12 35.76 -33.84
N ALA A 341 -30.31 36.80 -34.10
CA ALA A 341 -30.73 38.20 -33.97
C ALA A 341 -31.89 38.52 -34.92
N ILE A 342 -31.77 38.16 -36.20
CA ILE A 342 -32.81 38.36 -37.22
C ILE A 342 -34.08 37.57 -36.88
N ALA A 343 -33.94 36.36 -36.34
CA ALA A 343 -35.06 35.53 -35.88
C ALA A 343 -35.75 36.05 -34.60
N ASN A 344 -35.21 37.09 -33.96
CA ASN A 344 -35.61 37.58 -32.63
C ASN A 344 -35.44 36.55 -31.50
N GLU A 345 -34.58 35.55 -31.66
CA GLU A 345 -34.24 34.52 -30.66
C GLU A 345 -33.25 35.06 -29.60
N VAL A 346 -33.44 36.31 -29.17
CA VAL A 346 -32.65 36.99 -28.14
C VAL A 346 -33.49 37.19 -26.89
N TYR A 347 -32.92 36.88 -25.73
CA TYR A 347 -33.57 36.92 -24.43
C TYR A 347 -32.67 37.62 -23.40
N VAL A 348 -33.29 38.25 -22.40
CA VAL A 348 -32.60 38.82 -21.25
C VAL A 348 -33.11 38.12 -19.98
N ASP A 349 -32.21 37.65 -19.14
CA ASP A 349 -32.52 37.11 -17.80
C ASP A 349 -31.70 37.84 -16.72
N GLN A 350 -32.26 37.94 -15.51
CA GLN A 350 -31.63 38.59 -14.36
C GLN A 350 -31.48 37.60 -13.20
N GLN A 351 -30.23 37.30 -12.85
CA GLN A 351 -29.89 36.39 -11.76
C GLN A 351 -29.02 37.10 -10.72
N ALA A 352 -29.61 37.34 -9.54
CA ALA A 352 -29.00 38.10 -8.44
C ALA A 352 -28.43 39.45 -8.91
N SER A 353 -27.10 39.61 -8.90
CA SER A 353 -26.37 40.82 -9.30
C SER A 353 -25.92 40.83 -10.77
N THR A 354 -26.46 39.93 -11.61
CA THR A 354 -26.00 39.72 -12.99
C THR A 354 -27.18 39.79 -13.96
N LEU A 355 -27.01 40.54 -15.04
CA LEU A 355 -27.89 40.54 -16.21
C LEU A 355 -27.23 39.69 -17.30
N THR A 356 -28.01 38.89 -18.01
CA THR A 356 -27.51 38.03 -19.08
C THR A 356 -28.28 38.27 -20.37
N ILE A 357 -27.57 38.48 -21.47
CA ILE A 357 -28.15 38.56 -22.82
C ILE A 357 -27.79 37.25 -23.51
N SER A 358 -28.80 36.46 -23.87
CA SER A 358 -28.63 35.11 -24.42
C SER A 358 -29.23 35.00 -25.82
N PHE A 359 -28.51 34.35 -26.73
CA PHE A 359 -28.96 34.01 -28.08
C PHE A 359 -29.33 32.53 -28.15
N TYR A 360 -30.41 32.20 -28.84
CA TYR A 360 -30.91 30.83 -28.98
C TYR A 360 -31.16 30.44 -30.44
N LYS A 361 -31.29 29.14 -30.68
CA LYS A 361 -31.79 28.56 -31.93
C LYS A 361 -32.46 27.23 -31.62
N LYS A 362 -33.79 27.12 -31.76
CA LYS A 362 -34.55 25.87 -31.49
C LYS A 362 -34.16 25.21 -30.15
N ASP A 363 -34.30 25.98 -29.08
CA ASP A 363 -34.03 25.59 -27.68
C ASP A 363 -32.54 25.40 -27.29
N GLU A 364 -31.59 25.41 -28.23
CA GLU A 364 -30.15 25.46 -27.96
C GLU A 364 -29.68 26.90 -27.68
N ARG A 365 -28.86 27.11 -26.63
CA ARG A 365 -28.27 28.42 -26.31
C ARG A 365 -26.93 28.58 -27.04
N LEU A 366 -26.87 29.55 -27.95
CA LEU A 366 -25.73 29.78 -28.84
C LEU A 366 -24.57 30.51 -28.15
N ALA A 367 -24.90 31.60 -27.45
CA ALA A 367 -23.93 32.45 -26.74
C ALA A 367 -24.59 33.27 -25.64
N VAL A 368 -23.78 33.74 -24.70
CA VAL A 368 -24.19 34.60 -23.59
C VAL A 368 -23.21 35.75 -23.40
N ALA A 369 -23.74 36.96 -23.18
CA ALA A 369 -23.00 38.06 -22.54
C ALA A 369 -23.52 38.28 -21.13
N LYS A 370 -22.60 38.42 -20.16
CA LYS A 370 -22.90 38.69 -18.75
C LYS A 370 -22.53 40.13 -18.41
N LEU A 371 -23.42 40.84 -17.73
CA LEU A 371 -23.29 42.24 -17.34
C LEU A 371 -23.58 42.39 -15.85
N ALA A 372 -22.93 43.34 -15.19
CA ALA A 372 -23.28 43.70 -13.82
C ALA A 372 -24.68 44.35 -13.77
N ALA A 373 -25.55 43.91 -12.87
CA ALA A 373 -26.89 44.45 -12.73
C ALA A 373 -26.87 45.80 -12.01
N THR A 374 -26.77 46.90 -12.76
CA THR A 374 -26.99 48.27 -12.26
C THR A 374 -28.42 48.73 -12.55
N ASP A 375 -28.97 49.61 -11.72
CA ASP A 375 -30.34 50.13 -11.90
C ASP A 375 -30.58 50.73 -13.29
N GLU A 376 -29.55 51.35 -13.88
CA GLU A 376 -29.58 51.90 -15.24
C GLU A 376 -29.64 50.81 -16.32
N LEU A 377 -28.88 49.72 -16.17
CA LEU A 377 -28.89 48.58 -17.10
C LEU A 377 -30.17 47.76 -16.97
N ILE A 378 -30.71 47.59 -15.76
CA ILE A 378 -32.00 46.93 -15.52
C ILE A 378 -33.12 47.72 -16.23
N ALA A 379 -33.15 49.04 -16.07
CA ALA A 379 -34.13 49.89 -16.74
C ALA A 379 -33.98 49.84 -18.27
N LEU A 380 -32.75 49.87 -18.80
CA LEU A 380 -32.47 49.80 -20.24
C LEU A 380 -32.87 48.45 -20.87
N LEU A 381 -32.56 47.35 -20.19
CA LEU A 381 -32.78 45.98 -20.69
C LEU A 381 -34.20 45.44 -20.43
N SER A 382 -35.02 46.16 -19.67
CA SER A 382 -36.42 45.80 -19.38
C SER A 382 -37.33 45.77 -20.63
N ASP A 383 -37.03 46.55 -21.67
CA ASP A 383 -37.74 46.49 -22.96
C ASP A 383 -37.01 45.56 -23.95
N LEU A 384 -37.42 44.30 -23.92
CA LEU A 384 -36.90 43.25 -24.81
C LEU A 384 -37.04 43.60 -26.31
N SER A 385 -38.01 44.43 -26.70
CA SER A 385 -38.21 44.82 -28.11
C SER A 385 -37.12 45.80 -28.59
N SER A 386 -36.79 46.80 -27.76
CA SER A 386 -35.65 47.68 -27.99
C SER A 386 -34.32 46.93 -27.97
N VAL A 387 -34.13 45.97 -27.04
CA VAL A 387 -32.92 45.13 -26.98
C VAL A 387 -32.74 44.32 -28.26
N ARG A 388 -33.79 43.66 -28.76
CA ARG A 388 -33.73 42.87 -30.01
C ARG A 388 -33.35 43.72 -31.22
N THR A 389 -33.95 44.90 -31.34
CA THR A 389 -33.65 45.86 -32.42
C THR A 389 -32.20 46.36 -32.33
N ALA A 390 -31.69 46.62 -31.13
CA ALA A 390 -30.29 47.01 -30.91
C ALA A 390 -29.32 45.86 -31.23
N MET A 391 -29.60 44.62 -30.82
CA MET A 391 -28.74 43.48 -31.13
C MET A 391 -28.71 43.18 -32.63
N GLN A 392 -29.83 43.32 -33.33
CA GLN A 392 -29.87 43.22 -34.80
C GLN A 392 -28.96 44.24 -35.49
N SER A 393 -28.99 45.51 -35.04
CA SER A 393 -28.16 46.56 -35.66
C SER A 393 -26.67 46.44 -35.34
N LEU A 394 -26.31 45.94 -34.16
CA LEU A 394 -24.93 45.65 -33.77
C LEU A 394 -24.36 44.46 -34.53
N LEU A 395 -25.09 43.33 -34.58
CA LEU A 395 -24.61 42.10 -35.22
C LEU A 395 -24.58 42.20 -36.75
N ALA A 396 -25.40 43.07 -37.36
CA ALA A 396 -25.33 43.35 -38.80
C ALA A 396 -23.96 43.91 -39.25
N ASN A 397 -23.21 44.53 -38.33
CA ASN A 397 -21.87 45.08 -38.58
C ASN A 397 -20.74 44.27 -37.92
N ALA A 398 -21.04 43.15 -37.25
CA ALA A 398 -20.04 42.33 -36.57
C ALA A 398 -19.14 41.60 -37.57
N SER A 399 -17.81 41.64 -37.36
CA SER A 399 -16.82 40.95 -38.18
C SER A 399 -16.06 39.86 -37.40
N THR A 400 -15.40 38.96 -38.13
CA THR A 400 -14.53 37.94 -37.53
C THR A 400 -13.27 38.51 -36.88
N GLU A 401 -12.90 39.77 -37.17
CA GLU A 401 -11.76 40.46 -36.56
C GLU A 401 -12.04 40.86 -35.10
N GLN A 402 -13.31 40.84 -34.69
CA GLN A 402 -13.76 41.15 -33.33
C GLN A 402 -13.93 39.90 -32.44
N VAL A 403 -13.52 38.73 -32.95
CA VAL A 403 -13.62 37.45 -32.24
C VAL A 403 -12.23 37.05 -31.73
N SER A 404 -12.12 36.80 -30.44
CA SER A 404 -10.92 36.28 -29.78
C SER A 404 -11.18 34.89 -29.20
N THR A 405 -10.12 34.09 -29.05
CA THR A 405 -10.18 32.82 -28.30
C THR A 405 -9.92 33.10 -26.82
N VAL A 406 -10.81 32.64 -25.96
CA VAL A 406 -10.70 32.73 -24.50
C VAL A 406 -10.64 31.32 -23.93
N VAL A 407 -9.59 31.04 -23.16
CA VAL A 407 -9.48 29.80 -22.38
C VAL A 407 -10.32 29.97 -21.12
N ILE A 408 -11.32 29.11 -20.92
CA ILE A 408 -12.16 29.11 -19.73
C ILE A 408 -11.66 28.04 -18.75
N PRO A 409 -11.05 28.41 -17.60
CA PRO A 409 -10.55 27.44 -16.63
C PRO A 409 -11.65 26.97 -15.65
N ILE A 410 -11.73 25.66 -15.43
CA ILE A 410 -12.45 24.99 -14.33
C ILE A 410 -11.39 24.17 -13.52
N VAL A 411 -11.36 24.18 -12.18
CA VAL A 411 -10.24 23.72 -11.30
C VAL A 411 -10.48 22.30 -10.69
N CYS A 412 -9.52 21.43 -10.27
CA CYS A 412 -8.07 21.54 -9.96
C CYS A 412 -7.15 20.36 -10.45
N SER A 413 -5.86 20.64 -10.73
CA SER A 413 -4.61 19.81 -10.73
C SER A 413 -4.53 18.42 -11.44
N THR A 414 -3.36 18.12 -12.04
CA THR A 414 -3.07 16.91 -12.86
C THR A 414 -2.42 15.72 -12.14
N GLU A 415 -1.99 15.84 -10.87
CA GLU A 415 -1.19 14.82 -10.16
C GLU A 415 -1.92 13.47 -9.90
N ASN A 416 -3.22 13.37 -10.24
CA ASN A 416 -4.08 12.23 -9.92
C ASN A 416 -4.31 11.23 -11.08
N ALA A 417 -3.67 11.37 -12.25
CA ALA A 417 -3.86 10.43 -13.36
C ALA A 417 -3.42 8.99 -12.99
N ILE A 418 -4.24 7.99 -13.36
CA ILE A 418 -3.98 6.56 -13.05
C ILE A 418 -2.97 5.93 -14.01
N LEU A 419 -3.02 6.32 -15.28
CA LEU A 419 -2.13 5.83 -16.34
C LEU A 419 -1.16 6.94 -16.78
N PRO A 420 0.06 6.60 -17.24
CA PRO A 420 0.97 7.57 -17.82
C PRO A 420 0.35 8.16 -19.09
N ILE A 421 0.16 9.49 -19.08
CA ILE A 421 -0.05 10.25 -20.30
C ILE A 421 1.30 10.27 -21.03
N CYS A 422 1.32 9.94 -22.33
CA CYS A 422 2.55 9.90 -23.11
C CYS A 422 3.03 11.32 -23.45
N ASP A 423 3.64 12.01 -22.48
CA ASP A 423 4.25 13.33 -22.73
C ASP A 423 5.54 13.22 -23.58
N ASP A 424 6.25 12.08 -23.53
CA ASP A 424 7.60 11.92 -24.12
C ASP A 424 7.67 11.16 -25.48
N VAL A 425 6.54 10.74 -26.07
CA VAL A 425 6.53 10.16 -27.44
C VAL A 425 5.41 10.78 -28.28
N CYS A 426 5.58 12.05 -28.62
CA CYS A 426 4.75 12.68 -29.65
C CYS A 426 5.22 12.26 -31.06
N LEU A 427 4.66 11.15 -31.56
CA LEU A 427 4.82 10.66 -32.94
C LEU A 427 4.38 11.66 -34.04
N CYS A 428 3.79 12.80 -33.67
CA CYS A 428 3.32 13.86 -34.58
C CYS A 428 3.99 15.23 -34.28
N CYS A 429 5.19 15.28 -33.69
CA CYS A 429 5.85 16.53 -33.25
C CYS A 429 7.21 16.86 -33.92
N ASP A 430 7.64 16.15 -34.96
CA ASP A 430 8.75 16.62 -35.79
C ASP A 430 8.25 17.77 -36.70
N GLU A 431 8.54 19.01 -36.31
CA GLU A 431 7.96 20.25 -36.87
C GLU A 431 8.27 20.53 -38.36
N GLU A 432 9.05 19.67 -39.03
CA GLU A 432 9.52 19.87 -40.42
C GLU A 432 8.91 18.91 -41.46
N GLU A 433 8.18 17.85 -41.09
CA GLU A 433 7.49 16.97 -42.06
C GLU A 433 5.96 17.14 -42.02
N ALA A 434 5.37 17.44 -43.19
CA ALA A 434 3.93 17.51 -43.34
C ALA A 434 3.33 16.10 -43.28
N THR A 435 2.49 15.86 -42.26
CA THR A 435 1.75 14.60 -42.11
C THR A 435 0.96 14.28 -43.37
N ASP A 436 1.21 13.10 -43.94
CA ASP A 436 0.48 12.66 -45.13
C ASP A 436 -1.00 12.36 -44.81
N LYS A 437 -1.80 12.25 -45.88
CA LYS A 437 -3.25 12.05 -45.75
C LYS A 437 -3.65 10.67 -45.21
N GLU A 438 -2.71 9.73 -45.14
CA GLU A 438 -2.95 8.37 -44.65
C GLU A 438 -2.72 8.31 -43.13
N ASN A 439 -1.70 9.03 -42.65
CA ASN A 439 -1.35 9.18 -41.24
C ASN A 439 -2.17 10.24 -40.49
N ALA A 440 -2.78 11.20 -41.20
CA ALA A 440 -3.66 12.22 -40.60
C ALA A 440 -4.84 11.65 -39.77
N ILE A 441 -5.27 10.41 -40.04
CA ILE A 441 -6.34 9.70 -39.31
C ILE A 441 -5.86 9.25 -37.91
N TYR A 442 -4.55 9.09 -37.70
CA TYR A 442 -3.96 8.61 -36.45
C TYR A 442 -3.43 9.71 -35.52
N CYS A 443 -3.33 10.96 -35.99
CA CYS A 443 -2.96 12.13 -35.15
C CYS A 443 -4.19 12.86 -34.55
N ASP A 444 -5.35 12.19 -34.41
CA ASP A 444 -6.51 12.77 -33.69
C ASP A 444 -6.23 12.84 -32.17
N ARG A 445 -5.85 14.03 -31.72
CA ARG A 445 -5.50 14.31 -30.32
C ARG A 445 -6.70 14.29 -29.36
N THR A 446 -7.95 14.18 -29.84
CA THR A 446 -9.12 14.19 -28.95
C THR A 446 -9.26 12.92 -28.09
N PHE A 447 -8.67 11.80 -28.53
CA PHE A 447 -8.79 10.50 -27.83
C PHE A 447 -7.95 10.37 -26.54
N LEU A 448 -7.07 11.33 -26.25
CA LEU A 448 -6.13 11.31 -25.11
C LEU A 448 -6.43 12.37 -24.03
N ALA A 449 -7.49 13.17 -24.18
CA ALA A 449 -7.77 14.30 -23.30
C ALA A 449 -8.27 13.94 -21.88
N ASP A 450 -8.67 12.69 -21.63
CA ASP A 450 -9.13 12.25 -20.31
C ASP A 450 -8.61 10.82 -19.99
N PRO A 451 -7.76 10.64 -18.96
CA PRO A 451 -7.22 9.33 -18.59
C PRO A 451 -8.27 8.36 -18.01
N TYR A 452 -9.49 8.80 -17.73
CA TYR A 452 -10.58 7.97 -17.22
C TYR A 452 -11.55 7.47 -18.30
N SER A 453 -11.58 8.09 -19.47
CA SER A 453 -12.47 7.71 -20.58
C SER A 453 -11.90 6.52 -21.36
N PHE A 454 -12.77 5.64 -21.84
CA PHE A 454 -12.41 4.50 -22.69
C PHE A 454 -11.48 3.44 -22.07
N TRP A 455 -11.28 3.45 -20.74
CA TRP A 455 -10.50 2.43 -20.02
C TRP A 455 -11.31 1.72 -18.94
N ALA A 456 -11.00 0.44 -18.72
CA ALA A 456 -11.44 -0.32 -17.55
C ALA A 456 -10.33 -1.27 -17.08
N THR A 457 -10.23 -1.50 -15.77
CA THR A 457 -9.34 -2.52 -15.19
C THR A 457 -10.16 -3.75 -14.80
N VAL A 458 -9.65 -4.94 -15.14
CA VAL A 458 -10.16 -6.23 -14.66
C VAL A 458 -9.14 -6.80 -13.68
N VAL A 459 -9.52 -6.98 -12.41
CA VAL A 459 -8.69 -7.61 -11.39
C VAL A 459 -9.16 -9.05 -11.19
N LEU A 460 -8.22 -10.00 -11.32
CA LEU A 460 -8.46 -11.43 -11.35
C LEU A 460 -7.56 -12.19 -10.35
N PRO A 461 -8.05 -13.27 -9.70
CA PRO A 461 -7.26 -14.03 -8.76
C PRO A 461 -6.24 -14.92 -9.47
N ALA A 462 -4.95 -14.80 -9.13
CA ALA A 462 -3.88 -15.60 -9.75
C ALA A 462 -3.71 -17.02 -9.15
N TRP A 463 -4.18 -17.23 -7.91
CA TRP A 463 -3.93 -18.44 -7.12
C TRP A 463 -4.82 -19.67 -7.43
N PRO A 464 -6.06 -19.57 -7.95
CA PRO A 464 -6.87 -20.75 -8.25
C PRO A 464 -6.20 -21.68 -9.26
N GLN A 465 -6.30 -22.99 -9.05
CA GLN A 465 -5.57 -23.99 -9.83
C GLN A 465 -5.77 -23.86 -11.35
N ARG A 466 -6.98 -23.48 -11.78
CA ARG A 466 -7.30 -23.22 -13.20
C ARG A 466 -6.53 -22.02 -13.77
N PHE A 467 -6.36 -20.95 -13.00
CA PHE A 467 -5.65 -19.73 -13.40
C PHE A 467 -4.12 -19.85 -13.29
N ARG A 468 -3.58 -20.94 -12.73
CA ARG A 468 -2.14 -21.24 -12.82
C ARG A 468 -1.70 -21.73 -14.21
N LEU A 469 -2.65 -22.10 -15.09
CA LEU A 469 -2.36 -22.57 -16.45
C LEU A 469 -2.30 -21.39 -17.43
N ALA A 470 -1.13 -21.12 -18.03
CA ALA A 470 -0.94 -20.02 -18.98
C ALA A 470 -1.97 -20.02 -20.14
N ARG A 471 -2.21 -21.19 -20.75
CA ARG A 471 -3.23 -21.38 -21.80
C ARG A 471 -4.65 -20.98 -21.37
N PHE A 472 -4.97 -21.17 -20.09
CA PHE A 472 -6.30 -20.84 -19.55
C PHE A 472 -6.43 -19.34 -19.29
N ARG A 473 -5.35 -18.68 -18.84
CA ARG A 473 -5.28 -17.21 -18.76
C ARG A 473 -5.43 -16.57 -20.14
N GLN A 474 -4.67 -17.04 -21.14
CA GLN A 474 -4.77 -16.56 -22.53
C GLN A 474 -6.21 -16.68 -23.07
N PHE A 475 -6.82 -17.86 -22.95
CA PHE A 475 -8.21 -18.08 -23.32
C PHE A 475 -9.18 -17.12 -22.59
N PHE A 476 -8.96 -16.89 -21.30
CA PHE A 476 -9.81 -16.00 -20.49
C PHE A 476 -9.64 -14.52 -20.88
N GLU A 477 -8.41 -14.06 -21.07
CA GLU A 477 -8.10 -12.70 -21.53
C GLU A 477 -8.63 -12.45 -22.95
N ASP A 478 -8.47 -13.39 -23.87
CA ASP A 478 -9.00 -13.29 -25.23
C ASP A 478 -10.53 -13.28 -25.23
N THR A 479 -11.17 -14.01 -24.32
CA THR A 479 -12.62 -13.93 -24.12
C THR A 479 -13.02 -12.54 -23.62
N LEU A 480 -12.37 -12.02 -22.58
CA LEU A 480 -12.62 -10.67 -22.06
C LEU A 480 -12.43 -9.59 -23.14
N ARG A 481 -11.37 -9.68 -23.96
CA ARG A 481 -11.10 -8.73 -25.07
C ARG A 481 -12.12 -8.83 -26.21
N ARG A 482 -12.77 -9.98 -26.42
CA ARG A 482 -13.81 -10.18 -27.44
C ARG A 482 -15.18 -9.70 -27.00
N GLU A 483 -15.51 -9.86 -25.71
CA GLU A 483 -16.78 -9.40 -25.13
C GLU A 483 -16.74 -7.91 -24.75
N ALA A 484 -15.55 -7.31 -24.59
CA ALA A 484 -15.40 -5.89 -24.36
C ALA A 484 -15.91 -5.04 -25.55
N PRO A 485 -16.61 -3.91 -25.32
CA PRO A 485 -16.93 -2.97 -26.38
C PRO A 485 -15.67 -2.46 -27.08
N ALA A 486 -15.67 -2.41 -28.42
CA ALA A 486 -14.48 -2.09 -29.22
C ALA A 486 -13.83 -0.70 -28.94
N HIS A 487 -14.55 0.19 -28.25
CA HIS A 487 -14.06 1.51 -27.83
C HIS A 487 -13.58 1.55 -26.36
N ILE A 488 -13.54 0.42 -25.66
CA ILE A 488 -13.05 0.32 -24.28
C ILE A 488 -11.83 -0.60 -24.24
N ARG A 489 -10.71 -0.08 -23.74
CA ARG A 489 -9.49 -0.84 -23.53
C ARG A 489 -9.48 -1.46 -22.13
N LEU A 490 -9.31 -2.78 -22.08
CA LEU A 490 -9.15 -3.51 -20.82
C LEU A 490 -7.67 -3.58 -20.39
N ASN A 491 -7.39 -3.15 -19.17
CA ASN A 491 -6.19 -3.50 -18.43
C ASN A 491 -6.49 -4.72 -17.56
N ILE A 492 -5.87 -5.88 -17.84
CA ILE A 492 -6.18 -7.15 -17.15
C ILE A 492 -5.03 -7.51 -16.21
N LEU A 493 -5.32 -7.65 -14.92
CA LEU A 493 -4.35 -7.88 -13.84
C LEU A 493 -4.65 -9.19 -13.12
N TRP A 494 -3.68 -10.10 -13.05
CA TRP A 494 -3.74 -11.31 -12.22
C TRP A 494 -3.00 -11.06 -10.90
N VAL A 495 -3.70 -11.02 -9.77
CA VAL A 495 -3.13 -10.57 -8.48
C VAL A 495 -2.98 -11.72 -7.47
N SER A 496 -2.05 -11.56 -6.52
CA SER A 496 -1.87 -12.49 -5.39
C SER A 496 -3.01 -12.36 -4.36
N PRO A 497 -3.22 -13.34 -3.44
CA PRO A 497 -4.25 -13.24 -2.41
C PRO A 497 -4.14 -11.98 -1.55
N GLN A 498 -2.91 -11.58 -1.19
CA GLN A 498 -2.65 -10.36 -0.43
C GLN A 498 -3.09 -9.10 -1.20
N GLN A 499 -2.65 -8.96 -2.46
CA GLN A 499 -3.01 -7.83 -3.30
C GLN A 499 -4.52 -7.77 -3.58
N MET A 500 -5.20 -8.92 -3.68
CA MET A 500 -6.66 -8.97 -3.79
C MET A 500 -7.34 -8.44 -2.52
N LEU A 501 -6.84 -8.81 -1.34
CA LEU A 501 -7.38 -8.34 -0.06
C LEU A 501 -7.23 -6.82 0.10
N GLU A 502 -6.05 -6.29 -0.24
CA GLU A 502 -5.74 -4.85 -0.24
C GLU A 502 -6.67 -4.09 -1.21
N PHE A 503 -6.83 -4.59 -2.44
CA PHE A 503 -7.76 -4.04 -3.43
C PHE A 503 -9.21 -4.10 -2.94
N GLU A 504 -9.70 -5.25 -2.46
CA GLU A 504 -11.08 -5.40 -2.04
C GLU A 504 -11.43 -4.52 -0.84
N GLY A 505 -10.48 -4.29 0.07
CA GLY A 505 -10.64 -3.36 1.18
C GLY A 505 -10.87 -1.93 0.68
N ALA A 506 -9.99 -1.42 -0.18
CA ALA A 506 -10.11 -0.09 -0.76
C ALA A 506 -11.38 0.06 -1.62
N TRP A 507 -11.69 -0.94 -2.44
CA TRP A 507 -12.86 -0.96 -3.33
C TRP A 507 -14.19 -0.98 -2.56
N LYS A 508 -14.31 -1.79 -1.49
CA LYS A 508 -15.51 -1.81 -0.63
C LYS A 508 -15.72 -0.47 0.07
N ASN A 509 -14.64 0.16 0.56
CA ASN A 509 -14.71 1.48 1.19
C ASN A 509 -15.15 2.56 0.19
N TRP A 510 -14.58 2.57 -1.02
CA TRP A 510 -14.99 3.49 -2.09
C TRP A 510 -16.44 3.27 -2.53
N LEU A 511 -16.92 2.03 -2.70
CA LEU A 511 -18.32 1.75 -2.99
C LEU A 511 -19.26 2.24 -1.88
N ALA A 512 -18.87 2.07 -0.62
CA ALA A 512 -19.63 2.57 0.52
C ALA A 512 -19.71 4.11 0.53
N ALA A 513 -18.68 4.82 0.07
CA ALA A 513 -18.72 6.27 -0.15
C ALA A 513 -19.53 6.66 -1.40
N LEU A 514 -19.39 5.93 -2.52
CA LEU A 514 -20.10 6.16 -3.77
C LEU A 514 -21.63 6.04 -3.62
N SER A 515 -22.10 5.15 -2.74
CA SER A 515 -23.53 4.95 -2.46
C SER A 515 -24.20 6.06 -1.62
N ARG A 516 -23.43 7.02 -1.10
CA ARG A 516 -23.91 8.17 -0.31
C ARG A 516 -23.81 9.45 -1.14
N GLU A 517 -24.93 10.15 -1.33
CA GLU A 517 -24.98 11.36 -2.19
C GLU A 517 -24.06 12.50 -1.70
N GLU A 518 -23.92 12.68 -0.39
CA GLU A 518 -23.06 13.69 0.25
C GLU A 518 -21.94 13.07 1.12
N SER A 519 -21.20 12.11 0.58
CA SER A 519 -20.14 11.43 1.32
C SER A 519 -18.84 12.26 1.41
N CYS A 520 -18.51 12.78 2.59
CA CYS A 520 -17.28 13.55 2.84
C CYS A 520 -15.99 12.74 2.61
N ASP A 521 -16.06 11.41 2.69
CA ASP A 521 -14.97 10.44 2.51
C ASP A 521 -14.80 9.95 1.06
N TYR A 522 -15.59 10.48 0.09
CA TYR A 522 -15.53 10.04 -1.31
C TYR A 522 -14.17 10.28 -1.95
N ASN A 523 -13.57 11.47 -1.77
CA ASN A 523 -12.28 11.80 -2.37
C ASN A 523 -11.15 10.98 -1.75
N ASP A 524 -11.13 10.82 -0.43
CA ASP A 524 -10.09 10.09 0.29
C ASP A 524 -10.14 8.59 -0.04
N SER A 525 -11.33 8.00 -0.09
CA SER A 525 -11.53 6.59 -0.49
C SER A 525 -11.20 6.34 -1.97
N LEU A 526 -11.50 7.31 -2.86
CA LEU A 526 -11.09 7.26 -4.26
C LEU A 526 -9.56 7.37 -4.42
N GLN A 527 -8.90 8.24 -3.66
CA GLN A 527 -7.44 8.35 -3.66
C GLN A 527 -6.78 7.06 -3.15
N ALA A 528 -7.30 6.48 -2.06
CA ALA A 528 -6.82 5.20 -1.54
C ALA A 528 -6.96 4.06 -2.57
N LEU A 529 -8.11 3.97 -3.26
CA LEU A 529 -8.31 3.00 -4.34
C LEU A 529 -7.35 3.22 -5.52
N ASN A 530 -7.12 4.49 -5.91
CA ASN A 530 -6.19 4.84 -6.98
C ASN A 530 -4.73 4.50 -6.63
N LEU A 531 -4.32 4.65 -5.37
CA LEU A 531 -2.99 4.24 -4.90
C LEU A 531 -2.83 2.72 -4.98
N VAL A 532 -3.76 1.95 -4.40
CA VAL A 532 -3.71 0.47 -4.45
C VAL A 532 -3.70 -0.02 -5.90
N LEU A 533 -4.53 0.53 -6.78
CA LEU A 533 -4.56 0.17 -8.21
C LEU A 533 -3.23 0.43 -8.94
N LYS A 534 -2.46 1.46 -8.56
CA LYS A 534 -1.13 1.75 -9.12
C LYS A 534 -0.06 0.79 -8.61
N GLU A 535 -0.24 0.21 -7.42
CA GLU A 535 0.71 -0.70 -6.79
C GLU A 535 0.47 -2.19 -7.16
N LEU A 536 -0.70 -2.53 -7.72
CA LEU A 536 -1.01 -3.89 -8.19
C LEU A 536 -0.01 -4.39 -9.25
N LYS A 537 0.63 -5.52 -8.95
CA LYS A 537 1.57 -6.23 -9.82
C LYS A 537 0.96 -7.53 -10.35
N ASN A 538 1.12 -7.75 -11.64
CA ASN A 538 0.67 -8.94 -12.34
C ASN A 538 1.54 -10.15 -11.94
N VAL A 539 0.92 -11.20 -11.39
CA VAL A 539 1.58 -12.43 -10.94
C VAL A 539 1.61 -13.42 -12.09
N TYR A 540 2.71 -13.48 -12.84
CA TYR A 540 2.86 -14.41 -13.96
C TYR A 540 2.94 -15.88 -13.50
N PRO A 541 2.47 -16.85 -14.30
CA PRO A 541 2.68 -18.27 -14.01
C PRO A 541 4.16 -18.62 -14.16
N ALA A 542 4.70 -19.46 -13.27
CA ALA A 542 6.06 -19.96 -13.40
C ALA A 542 6.26 -20.66 -14.75
N ALA A 543 7.22 -20.16 -15.54
CA ALA A 543 7.62 -20.73 -16.82
C ALA A 543 8.97 -21.44 -16.67
N TYR A 544 9.01 -22.73 -16.98
CA TYR A 544 10.24 -23.51 -17.00
C TYR A 544 10.87 -23.43 -18.39
N MET A 545 12.16 -23.12 -18.47
CA MET A 545 12.93 -23.29 -19.71
C MET A 545 13.26 -24.77 -19.90
N TRP A 546 12.90 -25.31 -21.06
CA TRP A 546 13.18 -26.70 -21.46
C TRP A 546 14.29 -26.70 -22.51
N ASP A 547 15.34 -27.50 -22.28
CA ASP A 547 16.60 -27.55 -23.04
C ASP A 547 16.47 -28.34 -24.38
N ASP A 548 15.29 -28.31 -25.00
CA ASP A 548 14.96 -29.07 -26.21
C ASP A 548 14.58 -28.18 -27.41
N GLU A 549 15.29 -28.39 -28.52
CA GLU A 549 15.07 -27.74 -29.81
C GLU A 549 13.73 -28.19 -30.46
N GLY A 550 12.72 -27.32 -30.38
CA GLY A 550 11.60 -27.31 -31.33
C GLY A 550 10.19 -27.39 -30.73
N GLY A 551 9.28 -26.57 -31.27
CA GLY A 551 7.83 -26.66 -31.06
C GLY A 551 7.15 -25.29 -30.96
N ASP A 552 6.22 -25.01 -31.87
CA ASP A 552 5.44 -23.75 -31.92
C ASP A 552 4.45 -23.57 -30.75
N ASP A 553 4.36 -24.55 -29.84
CA ASP A 553 3.44 -24.59 -28.69
C ASP A 553 4.05 -24.05 -27.37
N LYS A 554 5.27 -23.49 -27.39
CA LYS A 554 5.92 -22.93 -26.18
C LYS A 554 5.45 -21.47 -25.92
N PRO A 555 5.07 -21.09 -24.69
CA PRO A 555 4.62 -19.72 -24.39
C PRO A 555 5.79 -18.71 -24.50
N LEU A 556 5.46 -17.45 -24.82
CA LEU A 556 6.42 -16.35 -24.82
C LEU A 556 7.06 -16.16 -23.43
N ILE A 557 8.39 -16.22 -23.37
CA ILE A 557 9.18 -16.06 -22.14
C ILE A 557 9.81 -14.66 -22.12
N LEU A 558 9.60 -13.92 -21.04
CA LEU A 558 10.35 -12.70 -20.73
C LEU A 558 11.62 -13.09 -19.95
N LEU A 559 12.79 -12.74 -20.50
CA LEU A 559 14.08 -13.31 -20.08
C LEU A 559 14.55 -12.87 -18.68
N ASP A 560 14.06 -11.75 -18.15
CA ASP A 560 14.46 -11.23 -16.81
C ASP A 560 13.72 -11.91 -15.63
N GLU A 561 12.70 -12.74 -15.87
CA GLU A 561 11.87 -13.35 -14.80
C GLU A 561 11.78 -14.89 -14.86
N ALA A 562 12.55 -15.54 -15.74
CA ALA A 562 12.54 -17.00 -15.88
C ALA A 562 13.58 -17.67 -14.97
N MET A 563 13.15 -18.62 -14.14
CA MET A 563 14.09 -19.51 -13.43
C MET A 563 14.59 -20.61 -14.36
N LEU A 564 15.91 -20.74 -14.45
CA LEU A 564 16.58 -21.91 -15.04
C LEU A 564 16.28 -23.16 -14.20
N ALA A 565 16.12 -24.30 -14.88
CA ALA A 565 15.98 -25.62 -14.26
C ALA A 565 17.34 -26.23 -13.91
#